data_AF-A0A817S6T2-F1
#
_entry.id   AF-A0A817S6T2-F1
#
_cell.length_a   1.000
_cell.length_b   1.000
_cell.length_c   1.000
_cell.angle_alpha   90.00
_cell.angle_beta   90.00
_cell.angle_gamma   90.00
#
_symmetry.space_group_name_H-M   'P 1'
#
loop_
_entity.id
_entity.type
_entity.pdbx_description
1 polymer ?
#
loop_
_entity_poly.entity_id
_entity_poly.type
_entity_poly.pdbx_seq_one_letter_code
_entity_poly.pdbx_strand_id
1 'polypeptide(L)'
;QSIQSSFHYYSHHIIVGYRIAFFNLVTIETQTSHIAFSERESQNKNHGKLDIYFLFRSYVPDGIILYRYAQGLNEYFAIGLRAGILTLFMDFGFGKRQIVSDESTKLADGKWHEVRVTKIGTD
;
A
#
# COMPACT_ATOMS: atom_id res chain seq x y z
N GLN A 1 20.97 21.04 5.64
CA GLN A 1 19.57 21.25 6.08
C GLN A 1 19.09 19.94 6.70
N SER A 2 18.77 19.93 7.98
CA SER A 2 18.22 18.75 8.68
C SER A 2 16.71 18.70 8.43
N ILE A 3 16.23 17.64 7.77
CA ILE A 3 14.80 17.38 7.64
C ILE A 3 14.34 16.84 9.00
N GLN A 4 13.63 17.67 9.76
CA GLN A 4 12.99 17.26 11.00
C GLN A 4 11.65 16.61 10.65
N SER A 5 11.61 15.29 10.56
CA SER A 5 10.34 14.55 10.44
C SER A 5 9.74 14.34 11.83
N SER A 6 8.66 15.06 12.16
CA SER A 6 7.89 14.83 13.37
C SER A 6 6.82 13.75 13.12
N PHE A 7 6.93 12.61 13.80
CA PHE A 7 5.84 11.63 13.87
C PHE A 7 4.92 12.00 15.03
N HIS A 8 3.71 12.44 14.73
CA HIS A 8 2.68 12.68 15.74
C HIS A 8 1.76 11.45 15.81
N TYR A 9 1.89 10.68 16.89
CA TYR A 9 0.99 9.58 17.21
C TYR A 9 -0.17 10.12 18.06
N TYR A 10 -1.38 10.13 17.50
CA TYR A 10 -2.60 10.50 18.23
C TYR A 10 -3.40 9.23 18.55
N SER A 11 -3.32 8.75 19.80
CA SER A 11 -4.18 7.67 20.30
C SER A 11 -5.47 8.23 20.90
N HIS A 12 -6.36 8.76 20.06
CA HIS A 12 -7.72 9.10 20.49
C HIS A 12 -8.71 8.63 19.42
N HIS A 13 -9.37 7.51 19.67
CA HIS A 13 -10.48 7.03 18.85
C HIS A 13 -11.80 7.48 19.50
N ILE A 14 -12.52 8.42 18.88
CA ILE A 14 -13.94 8.63 19.15
C ILE A 14 -14.69 7.88 18.06
N ILE A 15 -15.38 6.80 18.44
CA ILE A 15 -16.21 5.99 17.54
C ILE A 15 -17.67 6.39 17.80
N VAL A 16 -18.30 7.00 16.80
CA VAL A 16 -19.76 7.21 16.75
C VAL A 16 -20.27 6.67 15.43
N GLY A 17 -21.10 5.61 15.48
CA GLY A 17 -21.88 5.11 14.34
C GLY A 17 -21.13 4.16 13.38
N TYR A 18 -21.63 2.92 13.30
CA TYR A 18 -21.36 1.86 12.30
C TYR A 18 -19.89 1.53 11.92
N ARG A 19 -19.31 0.60 12.68
CA ARG A 19 -18.66 -0.65 12.21
C ARG A 19 -17.47 -0.63 11.23
N ILE A 20 -16.58 0.36 11.26
CA ILE A 20 -15.17 0.11 10.87
C ILE A 20 -14.26 0.75 11.91
N ALA A 21 -13.57 -0.08 12.69
CA ALA A 21 -12.55 0.40 13.61
C ALA A 21 -11.29 0.74 12.78
N PHE A 22 -11.02 2.03 12.61
CA PHE A 22 -9.74 2.50 12.07
C PHE A 22 -8.68 2.34 13.15
N PHE A 23 -7.91 1.25 13.14
CA PHE A 23 -6.73 1.14 13.99
C PHE A 23 -5.50 1.65 13.22
N ASN A 24 -4.64 2.45 13.87
CA ASN A 24 -3.36 2.93 13.34
C ASN A 24 -3.44 3.81 12.08
N LEU A 25 -4.34 4.80 12.06
CA LEU A 25 -4.43 5.78 10.96
C LEU A 25 -3.13 6.57 10.81
N VAL A 26 -2.61 6.64 9.59
CA VAL A 26 -1.47 7.49 9.22
C VAL A 26 -1.89 8.44 8.12
N THR A 27 -1.48 9.70 8.22
CA THR A 27 -1.63 10.69 7.14
C THR A 27 -0.26 10.96 6.52
N ILE A 28 -0.18 10.83 5.20
CA ILE A 28 0.99 11.20 4.39
C ILE A 28 0.63 12.50 3.66
N GLU A 29 1.18 13.63 4.11
CA GLU A 29 0.79 14.96 3.63
C GLU A 29 1.49 15.37 2.33
N THR A 30 2.70 14.85 2.09
CA THR A 30 3.51 15.19 0.93
C THR A 30 3.81 13.94 0.11
N GLN A 31 3.99 14.11 -1.21
CA GLN A 31 4.36 13.01 -2.11
C GLN A 31 5.73 12.37 -1.77
N THR A 32 6.58 13.07 -1.00
CA THR A 32 7.90 12.59 -0.59
C THR A 32 7.91 11.91 0.77
N SER A 33 6.86 12.08 1.57
CA SER A 33 6.73 11.49 2.91
C SER A 33 6.45 9.98 2.79
N HIS A 34 7.15 9.16 3.57
CA HIS A 34 6.96 7.71 3.57
C HIS A 34 7.34 7.10 4.93
N ILE A 35 6.84 5.89 5.18
CA ILE A 35 7.27 5.04 6.29
C ILE A 35 8.02 3.85 5.68
N ALA A 36 9.22 3.59 6.18
CA ALA A 36 10.02 2.44 5.77
C ALA A 36 10.11 1.43 6.91
N PHE A 37 9.95 0.16 6.59
CA PHE A 37 10.13 -0.95 7.51
C PHE A 37 11.36 -1.74 7.09
N SER A 38 12.17 -2.15 8.06
CA SER A 38 13.29 -3.06 7.79
C SER A 38 12.74 -4.44 7.43
N GLU A 39 13.21 -5.02 6.34
CA GLU A 39 12.90 -6.40 5.99
C GLU A 39 13.58 -7.32 7.01
N ARG A 40 12.79 -7.96 7.89
CA ARG A 40 13.32 -9.07 8.70
C ARG A 40 13.40 -10.27 7.78
N GLU A 41 14.60 -10.83 7.63
CA GLU A 41 14.79 -12.13 6.98
C GLU A 41 13.92 -13.17 7.71
N SER A 42 12.78 -13.52 7.11
CA SER A 42 12.01 -14.67 7.54
C SER A 42 12.79 -15.91 7.13
N GLN A 43 13.34 -16.63 8.12
CA GLN A 43 13.95 -17.95 7.94
C GLN A 43 12.94 -18.99 7.36
N ASN A 44 11.64 -18.66 7.34
CA ASN A 44 10.63 -19.45 6.65
C ASN A 44 10.50 -19.01 5.19
N LYS A 45 10.97 -19.89 4.30
CA LYS A 45 10.98 -19.80 2.83
C LYS A 45 9.60 -19.85 2.15
N ASN A 46 8.57 -19.24 2.72
CA ASN A 46 7.27 -19.13 2.05
C ASN A 46 7.30 -17.96 1.05
N HIS A 47 8.17 -18.05 0.04
CA HIS A 47 8.44 -16.99 -0.95
C HIS A 47 7.24 -16.69 -1.87
N GLY A 48 6.15 -17.45 -1.76
CA GLY A 48 5.01 -17.37 -2.67
C GLY A 48 3.77 -16.64 -2.17
N LYS A 49 3.65 -16.36 -0.86
CA LYS A 49 2.41 -15.82 -0.28
C LYS A 49 2.47 -14.30 -0.16
N LEU A 50 1.60 -13.62 -0.90
CA LEU A 50 1.28 -12.20 -0.71
C LEU A 50 -0.13 -12.12 -0.14
N ASP A 51 -0.31 -11.45 0.99
CA ASP A 51 -1.63 -11.19 1.58
C ASP A 51 -1.58 -9.80 2.20
N ILE A 52 -2.05 -8.81 1.44
CA ILE A 52 -2.04 -7.40 1.81
C ILE A 52 -3.49 -6.96 1.95
N TYR A 53 -3.77 -6.28 3.06
CA TYR A 53 -5.05 -5.63 3.33
C TYR A 53 -4.80 -4.25 3.92
N PHE A 54 -5.41 -3.22 3.33
CA PHE A 54 -5.42 -1.89 3.91
C PHE A 54 -6.63 -1.09 3.44
N LEU A 55 -6.97 -0.05 4.21
CA LEU A 55 -7.90 1.00 3.80
C LEU A 55 -7.09 2.22 3.37
N PHE A 56 -7.50 2.91 2.31
CA PHE A 56 -6.90 4.18 1.92
C PHE A 56 -7.94 5.22 1.52
N ARG A 57 -7.54 6.49 1.59
CA ARG A 57 -8.28 7.64 1.09
C ARG A 57 -7.29 8.62 0.48
N SER A 58 -7.56 9.10 -0.72
CA SER A 58 -6.72 10.09 -1.40
C SER A 58 -7.56 11.09 -2.20
N TYR A 59 -7.05 12.31 -2.33
CA TYR A 59 -7.48 13.28 -3.36
C TYR A 59 -6.44 13.40 -4.48
N VAL A 60 -5.26 12.81 -4.30
CA VAL A 60 -4.16 12.83 -5.27
C VAL A 60 -4.36 11.64 -6.23
N PRO A 61 -4.51 11.88 -7.54
CA PRO A 61 -4.80 10.84 -8.53
C PRO A 61 -3.59 9.99 -8.91
N ASP A 62 -2.38 10.44 -8.59
CA ASP A 62 -1.13 9.80 -8.98
C ASP A 62 -0.18 9.69 -7.78
N GLY A 63 0.28 8.48 -7.48
CA GLY A 63 1.20 8.25 -6.37
C GLY A 63 1.28 6.80 -5.95
N ILE A 64 2.40 6.44 -5.30
CA ILE A 64 2.61 5.12 -4.71
C ILE A 64 2.00 5.11 -3.30
N ILE A 65 1.25 4.06 -2.99
CA ILE A 65 0.67 3.80 -1.67
C ILE A 65 1.55 2.82 -0.88
N LEU A 66 1.97 1.73 -1.53
CA LEU A 66 2.80 0.69 -0.92
C LEU A 66 3.82 0.18 -1.93
N TYR A 67 5.05 -0.01 -1.47
CA TYR A 67 6.15 -0.55 -2.29
C TYR A 67 7.01 -1.51 -1.47
N ARG A 68 7.45 -2.59 -2.09
CA ARG A 68 8.48 -3.49 -1.56
C ARG A 68 9.43 -3.87 -2.67
N TYR A 69 10.71 -3.94 -2.33
CA TYR A 69 11.76 -4.53 -3.16
C TYR A 69 12.53 -5.57 -2.36
N ALA A 70 12.57 -6.81 -2.86
CA ALA A 70 13.35 -7.90 -2.30
C ALA A 70 14.69 -7.99 -3.03
N GLN A 71 15.70 -7.29 -2.53
CA GLN A 71 16.99 -7.14 -3.22
C GLN A 71 17.65 -8.49 -3.58
N GLY A 72 17.55 -9.50 -2.71
CA GLY A 72 18.16 -10.81 -2.93
C GLY A 72 17.51 -11.65 -4.04
N LEU A 73 16.26 -11.34 -4.42
CA LEU A 73 15.52 -12.05 -5.47
C LEU A 73 15.28 -11.18 -6.72
N ASN A 74 15.63 -9.89 -6.66
CA ASN A 74 15.27 -8.90 -7.68
C ASN A 74 13.74 -8.87 -7.96
N GLU A 75 12.94 -9.10 -6.92
CA GLU A 75 11.49 -9.08 -6.99
C GLU A 75 10.94 -7.78 -6.40
N TYR A 76 9.87 -7.25 -6.97
CA TYR A 76 9.20 -6.08 -6.42
C TYR A 76 7.69 -6.13 -6.60
N PHE A 77 7.00 -5.35 -5.78
CA PHE A 77 5.66 -4.90 -6.10
C PHE A 77 5.46 -3.45 -5.67
N ALA A 78 4.56 -2.76 -6.37
CA ALA A 78 4.09 -1.43 -6.04
C ALA A 78 2.58 -1.38 -6.22
N ILE A 79 1.87 -0.87 -5.22
CA ILE A 79 0.45 -0.52 -5.29
C ILE A 79 0.36 1.00 -5.28
N GLY A 80 -0.38 1.56 -6.23
CA GLY A 80 -0.54 3.00 -6.33
C GLY A 80 -1.74 3.41 -7.18
N LEU A 81 -1.91 4.72 -7.31
CA LEU A 81 -2.89 5.31 -8.21
C LEU A 81 -2.20 5.85 -9.47
N ARG A 82 -2.87 5.67 -10.61
CA ARG A 82 -2.54 6.34 -11.87
C ARG A 82 -3.80 6.92 -12.46
N ALA A 83 -3.86 8.24 -12.62
CA ALA A 83 -5.08 8.95 -13.02
C ALA A 83 -6.32 8.52 -12.21
N GLY A 84 -6.14 8.31 -10.90
CA GLY A 84 -7.15 7.89 -9.94
C GLY A 84 -7.51 6.40 -9.96
N ILE A 85 -6.89 5.58 -10.83
CA ILE A 85 -7.16 4.14 -10.93
C ILE A 85 -6.13 3.36 -10.11
N LEU A 86 -6.59 2.39 -9.30
CA LEU A 86 -5.70 1.53 -8.52
C LEU A 86 -4.96 0.57 -9.44
N THR A 87 -3.63 0.55 -9.29
CA THR A 87 -2.76 -0.30 -10.09
C THR A 87 -1.76 -1.02 -9.20
N LEU A 88 -1.63 -2.34 -9.40
CA LEU A 88 -0.55 -3.16 -8.87
C LEU A 88 0.46 -3.41 -10.00
N PHE A 89 1.70 -2.97 -9.79
CA PHE A 89 2.84 -3.33 -10.63
C PHE A 89 3.70 -4.34 -9.87
N MET A 90 4.18 -5.38 -10.56
CA MET A 90 4.96 -6.42 -9.90
C MET A 90 5.91 -7.13 -10.85
N ASP A 91 7.03 -7.58 -10.31
CA ASP A 91 7.90 -8.57 -10.92
C ASP A 91 8.32 -9.56 -9.84
N PHE A 92 8.04 -10.84 -10.07
CA PHE A 92 8.38 -11.94 -9.15
C PHE A 92 9.33 -12.93 -9.84
N GLY A 93 10.26 -12.44 -10.66
CA GLY A 93 11.23 -13.26 -11.39
C GLY A 93 10.73 -13.86 -12.71
N PHE A 94 9.43 -13.74 -13.00
CA PHE A 94 8.79 -14.18 -14.25
C PHE A 94 8.49 -13.03 -15.20
N GLY A 95 9.05 -11.85 -14.94
CA GLY A 95 8.83 -10.65 -15.72
C GLY A 95 7.72 -9.75 -15.18
N LYS A 96 7.70 -8.54 -15.71
CA LYS A 96 6.83 -7.46 -15.28
C LYS A 96 5.37 -7.77 -15.60
N ARG A 97 4.51 -7.63 -14.59
CA ARG A 97 3.06 -7.72 -14.70
C ARG A 97 2.40 -6.50 -14.08
N GLN A 98 1.22 -6.19 -14.60
CA GLN A 98 0.37 -5.11 -14.11
C GLN A 98 -1.06 -5.62 -13.96
N ILE A 99 -1.69 -5.29 -12.83
CA ILE A 99 -3.12 -5.52 -12.59
C ILE A 99 -3.74 -4.16 -12.29
N VAL A 100 -4.82 -3.83 -13.01
CA VAL A 100 -5.53 -2.55 -12.91
C VAL A 100 -6.93 -2.84 -12.37
N SER A 101 -7.42 -2.01 -11.45
CA SER A 101 -8.82 -2.06 -11.03
C SER A 101 -9.75 -1.63 -12.17
N ASP A 102 -11.06 -1.65 -11.94
CA ASP A 102 -12.02 -1.09 -12.89
C ASP A 102 -11.66 0.36 -13.26
N GLU A 103 -11.38 0.61 -14.54
CA GLU A 103 -10.94 1.91 -15.06
C GLU A 103 -12.03 2.98 -14.99
N SER A 104 -13.30 2.56 -14.92
CA SER A 104 -14.45 3.47 -14.73
C SER A 104 -14.54 4.01 -13.32
N THR A 105 -13.87 3.38 -12.36
CA THR A 105 -13.90 3.75 -10.95
C THR A 105 -12.63 4.51 -10.56
N LYS A 106 -12.79 5.79 -10.20
CA LYS A 106 -11.71 6.64 -9.69
C LYS A 106 -11.71 6.66 -8.17
N LEU A 107 -10.61 6.22 -7.56
CA LEU A 107 -10.49 6.08 -6.10
C LEU A 107 -9.80 7.28 -5.42
N ALA A 108 -9.34 8.27 -6.20
CA ALA A 108 -8.88 9.56 -5.70
C ALA A 108 -10.04 10.54 -5.45
N ASP A 109 -11.12 10.06 -4.83
CA ASP A 109 -12.39 10.78 -4.65
C ASP A 109 -12.61 11.31 -3.22
N GLY A 110 -11.60 11.19 -2.36
CA GLY A 110 -11.71 11.60 -0.96
C GLY A 110 -12.52 10.65 -0.07
N LYS A 111 -12.89 9.46 -0.55
CA LYS A 111 -13.58 8.43 0.25
C LYS A 111 -12.62 7.32 0.68
N TRP A 112 -13.03 6.57 1.70
CA TRP A 112 -12.31 5.39 2.14
C TRP A 112 -12.61 4.22 1.22
N HIS A 113 -11.55 3.54 0.77
CA HIS A 113 -11.60 2.37 -0.09
C HIS A 113 -10.85 1.21 0.55
N GLU A 114 -11.39 0.00 0.40
CA GLU A 114 -10.74 -1.22 0.85
C GLU A 114 -9.93 -1.83 -0.30
N VAL A 115 -8.68 -2.21 0.00
CA VAL A 115 -7.80 -2.91 -0.93
C VAL A 115 -7.35 -4.21 -0.30
N ARG A 116 -7.60 -5.31 -1.02
CA ARG A 116 -7.09 -6.64 -0.69
C ARG A 116 -6.34 -7.20 -1.88
N VAL A 117 -5.07 -7.51 -1.69
CA VAL A 117 -4.23 -8.18 -2.70
C VAL A 117 -3.75 -9.50 -2.12
N THR A 118 -4.21 -10.59 -2.72
CA THR A 118 -3.76 -11.93 -2.36
C THR A 118 -3.11 -12.61 -3.56
N LYS A 119 -1.94 -13.20 -3.33
CA LYS A 119 -1.33 -14.18 -4.23
C LYS A 119 -1.62 -15.55 -3.64
N ILE A 120 -2.57 -16.26 -4.24
CA ILE A 120 -2.81 -17.67 -3.95
C ILE A 120 -1.85 -18.44 -4.86
N GLY A 121 -0.97 -19.24 -4.26
CA GLY A 121 0.01 -20.01 -5.01
C GLY A 121 -0.66 -21.12 -5.80
N THR A 122 -0.43 -21.12 -7.11
CA THR A 122 -0.46 -22.29 -7.99
C THR A 122 0.40 -21.90 -9.17
N ASP A 123 1.58 -22.51 -9.25
CA ASP A 123 2.14 -22.85 -10.56
C ASP A 123 1.18 -23.86 -11.22
#